data_AF-A0A0E3PG83-F1
#
_entry.id   AF-A0A0E3PG83-F1
#
_cell.length_a   1.000
_cell.length_b   1.000
_cell.length_c   1.000
_cell.angle_alpha   90.00
_cell.angle_beta   90.00
_cell.angle_gamma   90.00
#
_symmetry.space_group_name_H-M   'P 1'
#
loop_
_entity.id
_entity.type
_entity.pdbx_description
1 polymer ?
#
loop_
_entity_poly.entity_id
_entity_poly.type
_entity_poly.pdbx_seq_one_letter_code
_entity_poly.pdbx_strand_id
1 'polypeptide(L)'
;MNYSKMTKDDFDRILYIHLNEETLQSIVNIPGVSEIVSKHFNNDTLLNDGTLQSIVNIPGVYDMVSRHFNNDILDVWEYEQYIKVKEIVERIELWNPEFQRTIVLLNLLNELTGILCDTLDLKLDKYVNLRALPVREFHKEAVEKYSSTYPIWTCDFEGSCLVGADKFEIEPIDSIRHRFGDE
;
A
#
# COMPACT_ATOMS: atom_id res chain seq x y z
N MET A 1 -5.44 -11.53 -7.49
CA MET A 1 -5.71 -10.31 -6.71
C MET A 1 -6.85 -10.59 -5.75
N ASN A 2 -6.64 -10.32 -4.47
CA ASN A 2 -7.63 -10.61 -3.44
C ASN A 2 -8.43 -9.34 -3.15
N TYR A 3 -9.51 -9.15 -3.92
CA TYR A 3 -10.38 -7.97 -3.89
C TYR A 3 -11.06 -7.72 -2.53
N SER A 4 -10.91 -8.63 -1.56
CA SER A 4 -11.47 -8.53 -0.22
C SER A 4 -10.79 -7.50 0.70
N LYS A 5 -9.71 -6.85 0.24
CA LYS A 5 -8.83 -6.02 1.08
C LYS A 5 -9.08 -4.52 0.95
N MET A 6 -9.73 -4.08 -0.12
CA MET A 6 -10.10 -2.67 -0.31
C MET A 6 -11.21 -2.27 0.67
N THR A 7 -11.06 -1.11 1.31
CA THR A 7 -12.08 -0.58 2.21
C THR A 7 -13.23 0.04 1.42
N LYS A 8 -14.41 0.15 2.05
CA LYS A 8 -15.53 0.88 1.44
C LYS A 8 -15.17 2.34 1.17
N ASP A 9 -14.44 2.98 2.08
CA ASP A 9 -14.05 4.38 1.95
C ASP A 9 -13.09 4.59 0.76
N ASP A 10 -12.17 3.64 0.53
CA ASP A 10 -11.31 3.65 -0.67
C ASP A 10 -12.12 3.51 -1.95
N PHE A 11 -13.06 2.55 -1.97
CA PHE A 11 -13.95 2.35 -3.10
C PHE A 11 -14.77 3.60 -3.41
N ASP A 12 -15.42 4.17 -2.39
CA ASP A 12 -16.24 5.37 -2.52
C ASP A 12 -15.40 6.56 -3.03
N ARG A 13 -14.22 6.77 -2.46
CA ARG A 13 -13.30 7.82 -2.93
C ARG A 13 -12.96 7.66 -4.40
N ILE A 14 -12.57 6.47 -4.84
CA ILE A 14 -12.16 6.21 -6.23
C ILE A 14 -13.37 6.32 -7.15
N LEU A 15 -14.52 5.78 -6.75
CA LEU A 15 -15.78 5.94 -7.49
C LEU A 15 -16.12 7.41 -7.67
N TYR A 16 -16.03 8.24 -6.63
CA TYR A 16 -16.30 9.68 -6.76
C TYR A 16 -15.32 10.40 -7.68
N ILE A 17 -14.03 10.01 -7.67
CA ILE A 17 -13.05 10.54 -8.62
C ILE A 17 -13.46 10.17 -10.05
N HIS A 18 -13.77 8.89 -10.28
CA HIS A 18 -14.19 8.39 -11.59
C HIS A 18 -15.47 9.07 -12.09
N LEU A 19 -16.46 9.25 -11.21
CA LEU A 19 -17.71 9.95 -11.53
C LEU A 19 -17.50 11.42 -11.92
N ASN A 20 -16.44 12.10 -11.44
CA ASN A 20 -16.14 13.46 -11.86
C ASN A 20 -15.61 13.54 -13.30
N GLU A 21 -15.13 12.41 -13.84
CA GLU A 21 -14.68 12.28 -15.23
C GLU A 21 -15.81 11.85 -16.17
N GLU A 22 -16.94 11.40 -15.61
CA GLU A 22 -18.10 10.91 -16.33
C GLU A 22 -19.10 12.01 -16.72
N THR A 23 -19.97 11.69 -17.66
CA THR A 23 -21.10 12.54 -18.05
C THR A 23 -22.39 12.06 -17.40
N LEU A 24 -23.36 12.96 -17.19
CA LEU A 24 -24.68 12.56 -16.71
C LEU A 24 -25.32 11.51 -17.64
N GLN A 25 -25.11 11.64 -18.95
CA GLN A 25 -25.65 10.72 -19.93
C GLN A 25 -25.02 9.32 -19.85
N SER A 26 -23.72 9.21 -19.62
CA SER A 26 -23.07 7.91 -19.46
C SER A 26 -23.62 7.15 -18.26
N ILE A 27 -23.88 7.84 -17.14
CA ILE A 27 -24.50 7.23 -15.96
C ILE A 27 -25.96 6.82 -16.20
N VAL A 28 -26.77 7.67 -16.83
CA VAL A 28 -28.17 7.34 -17.14
C VAL A 28 -28.29 6.15 -18.09
N ASN A 29 -27.30 5.97 -18.98
CA ASN A 29 -27.24 4.86 -19.93
C ASN A 29 -26.86 3.52 -19.27
N ILE A 30 -26.43 3.51 -18.01
CA ILE A 30 -26.19 2.26 -17.28
C ILE A 30 -27.53 1.50 -17.17
N PRO A 31 -27.58 0.21 -17.55
CA PRO A 31 -28.81 -0.57 -17.52
C PRO A 31 -29.53 -0.49 -16.16
N GLY A 32 -30.81 -0.09 -16.20
CA GLY A 32 -31.66 0.06 -15.02
C GLY A 32 -31.61 1.43 -14.34
N VAL A 33 -30.55 2.23 -14.55
CA VAL A 33 -30.43 3.56 -13.92
C VAL A 33 -31.51 4.50 -14.44
N SER A 34 -31.70 4.60 -15.76
CA SER A 34 -32.73 5.45 -16.36
C SER A 34 -34.13 5.20 -15.78
N GLU A 35 -34.50 3.93 -15.53
CA GLU A 35 -35.82 3.58 -14.99
C GLU A 35 -36.03 4.05 -13.54
N ILE A 36 -34.98 4.01 -12.72
CA ILE A 36 -35.03 4.48 -11.34
C ILE A 36 -35.07 6.01 -11.33
N VAL A 37 -34.20 6.61 -12.13
CA VAL A 37 -34.06 8.06 -12.26
C VAL A 37 -35.35 8.70 -12.75
N SER A 38 -36.03 8.13 -13.76
CA SER A 38 -37.31 8.64 -14.27
C SER A 38 -38.48 8.50 -13.31
N LYS A 39 -38.39 7.61 -12.32
CA LYS A 39 -39.39 7.49 -11.24
C LYS A 39 -39.13 8.50 -10.12
N HIS A 40 -37.87 8.92 -9.96
CA HIS A 40 -37.46 9.84 -8.90
C HIS A 40 -37.58 11.31 -9.34
N PHE A 41 -37.26 11.61 -10.58
CA PHE A 41 -37.39 12.93 -11.20
C PHE A 41 -38.45 12.88 -12.30
N ASN A 42 -39.32 13.89 -12.39
CA ASN A 42 -40.02 14.14 -13.66
C ASN A 42 -38.96 14.42 -14.74
N ASN A 43 -39.11 13.87 -15.94
CA ASN A 43 -38.10 13.96 -17.02
C ASN A 43 -37.56 15.39 -17.24
N ASP A 44 -38.39 16.42 -17.08
CA ASP A 44 -38.01 17.83 -17.21
C ASP A 44 -37.08 18.36 -16.10
N THR A 45 -37.09 17.77 -14.91
CA THR A 45 -36.24 18.16 -13.77
C THR A 45 -34.84 17.56 -13.89
N LEU A 46 -34.72 16.34 -14.45
CA LEU A 46 -33.43 15.69 -14.66
C LEU A 46 -32.56 16.42 -15.68
N LEU A 47 -33.20 16.92 -16.74
CA LEU A 47 -32.53 17.62 -17.85
C LEU A 47 -32.03 19.03 -17.47
N ASN A 48 -32.59 19.64 -16.41
CA ASN A 48 -32.32 21.03 -16.07
C ASN A 48 -31.49 21.22 -14.78
N ASP A 49 -31.67 20.36 -13.75
CA ASP A 49 -31.04 20.54 -12.42
C ASP A 49 -30.28 19.29 -11.91
N GLY A 50 -30.24 18.21 -12.68
CA GLY A 50 -29.60 16.96 -12.28
C GLY A 50 -28.07 17.08 -12.24
N THR A 51 -27.46 16.88 -11.07
CA THR A 51 -26.01 16.62 -10.97
C THR A 51 -25.74 15.12 -10.91
N LEU A 52 -24.53 14.71 -11.31
CA LEU A 52 -24.07 13.32 -11.16
C LEU A 52 -24.21 12.83 -9.70
N GLN A 53 -23.78 13.64 -8.73
CA GLN A 53 -23.99 13.35 -7.31
C GLN A 53 -25.47 13.18 -6.96
N SER A 54 -26.37 14.04 -7.46
CA SER A 54 -27.80 13.93 -7.20
C SER A 54 -28.39 12.61 -7.71
N ILE A 55 -27.91 12.12 -8.87
CA ILE A 55 -28.36 10.86 -9.46
C ILE A 55 -27.79 9.65 -8.71
N VAL A 56 -26.49 9.66 -8.42
CA VAL A 56 -25.82 8.54 -7.73
C VAL A 56 -26.36 8.35 -6.32
N ASN A 57 -26.79 9.43 -5.65
CA ASN A 57 -27.39 9.37 -4.32
C ASN A 57 -28.82 8.80 -4.29
N ILE A 58 -29.45 8.52 -5.44
CA ILE A 58 -30.77 7.88 -5.47
C ILE A 58 -30.62 6.42 -5.01
N PRO A 59 -31.46 5.94 -4.06
CA PRO A 59 -31.46 4.55 -3.65
C PRO A 59 -31.58 3.58 -4.85
N GLY A 60 -30.67 2.61 -4.92
CA GLY A 60 -30.59 1.63 -6.00
C GLY A 60 -29.77 2.08 -7.21
N VAL A 61 -29.60 3.39 -7.47
CA VAL A 61 -28.70 3.87 -8.52
C VAL A 61 -27.25 3.68 -8.10
N TYR A 62 -26.89 4.07 -6.88
CA TYR A 62 -25.54 3.82 -6.34
C TYR A 62 -25.13 2.36 -6.53
N ASP A 63 -25.98 1.39 -6.17
CA ASP A 63 -25.64 -0.04 -6.30
C ASP A 63 -25.42 -0.47 -7.76
N MET A 64 -26.13 0.12 -8.71
CA MET A 64 -25.95 -0.15 -10.14
C MET A 64 -24.65 0.45 -10.66
N VAL A 65 -24.38 1.71 -10.32
CA VAL A 65 -23.18 2.44 -10.71
C VAL A 65 -21.93 1.81 -10.11
N SER A 66 -21.94 1.49 -8.81
CA SER A 66 -20.85 0.81 -8.12
C SER A 66 -20.54 -0.55 -8.74
N ARG A 67 -21.56 -1.32 -9.13
CA ARG A 67 -21.36 -2.59 -9.85
C ARG A 67 -20.81 -2.40 -11.25
N HIS A 68 -21.23 -1.34 -11.95
CA HIS A 68 -20.79 -1.04 -13.30
C HIS A 68 -19.28 -0.74 -13.35
N PHE A 69 -18.81 0.13 -12.46
CA PHE A 69 -17.40 0.56 -12.40
C PHE A 69 -16.52 -0.30 -11.50
N ASN A 70 -17.02 -1.41 -10.95
CA ASN A 70 -16.30 -2.18 -9.94
C ASN A 70 -14.90 -2.59 -10.40
N ASN A 71 -14.75 -3.06 -11.64
CA ASN A 71 -13.45 -3.48 -12.14
C ASN A 71 -12.51 -2.29 -12.38
N ASP A 72 -13.01 -1.18 -12.92
CA ASP A 72 -12.19 0.02 -13.15
C ASP A 72 -11.68 0.61 -11.84
N ILE A 73 -12.54 0.65 -10.81
CA ILE A 73 -12.17 1.09 -9.46
C ILE A 73 -11.09 0.18 -8.87
N LEU A 74 -11.22 -1.14 -9.05
CA LEU A 74 -10.24 -2.11 -8.57
C LEU A 74 -8.89 -1.95 -9.25
N ASP A 75 -8.87 -1.76 -10.57
CA ASP A 75 -7.64 -1.56 -11.33
C ASP A 75 -6.91 -0.29 -10.88
N VAL A 76 -7.66 0.80 -10.66
CA VAL A 76 -7.12 2.07 -10.12
C VAL A 76 -6.56 1.87 -8.71
N TRP A 77 -7.33 1.23 -7.82
CA TRP A 77 -6.90 1.00 -6.43
C TRP A 77 -5.63 0.15 -6.35
N GLU A 78 -5.54 -0.90 -7.17
CA GLU A 78 -4.35 -1.76 -7.21
C GLU A 78 -3.14 -1.00 -7.74
N TYR A 79 -3.33 -0.20 -8.79
CA TYR A 79 -2.28 0.67 -9.32
C TYR A 79 -1.78 1.67 -8.27
N GLU A 80 -2.66 2.28 -7.47
CA GLU A 80 -2.27 3.13 -6.34
C GLU A 80 -1.40 2.37 -5.31
N GLN A 81 -1.67 1.09 -5.05
CA GLN A 81 -0.83 0.29 -4.14
C GLN A 81 0.55 0.02 -4.74
N TYR A 82 0.65 -0.26 -6.04
CA TYR A 82 1.94 -0.42 -6.71
C TYR A 82 2.77 0.86 -6.69
N ILE A 83 2.15 2.04 -6.80
CA ILE A 83 2.85 3.31 -6.64
C ILE A 83 3.45 3.41 -5.22
N LYS A 84 2.66 3.14 -4.18
CA LYS A 84 3.16 3.17 -2.79
C LYS A 84 4.31 2.20 -2.58
N VAL A 85 4.19 0.97 -3.10
CA VAL A 85 5.27 -0.03 -3.06
C VAL A 85 6.55 0.54 -3.67
N LYS A 86 6.46 1.12 -4.87
CA LYS A 86 7.61 1.70 -5.57
C LYS A 86 8.26 2.82 -4.74
N GLU A 87 7.47 3.76 -4.23
CA GLU A 87 7.98 4.86 -3.41
C GLU A 87 8.69 4.38 -2.13
N ILE A 88 8.15 3.36 -1.46
CA ILE A 88 8.77 2.79 -0.26
C ILE A 88 10.07 2.07 -0.61
N VAL A 89 10.09 1.29 -1.70
CA VAL A 89 11.31 0.61 -2.16
C VAL A 89 12.41 1.62 -2.48
N GLU A 90 12.10 2.70 -3.22
CA GLU A 90 13.06 3.77 -3.51
C GLU A 90 13.62 4.41 -2.21
N ARG A 91 12.78 4.60 -1.19
CA ARG A 91 13.22 5.12 0.11
C ARG A 91 14.09 4.13 0.89
N ILE A 92 13.85 2.82 0.76
CA ILE A 92 14.69 1.77 1.33
C ILE A 92 16.05 1.74 0.64
N GLU A 93 16.09 1.84 -0.69
CA GLU A 93 17.34 1.87 -1.47
C GLU A 93 18.20 3.09 -1.15
N LEU A 94 17.56 4.23 -0.82
CA LEU A 94 18.23 5.46 -0.40
C LEU A 94 18.60 5.48 1.09
N TRP A 95 18.16 4.48 1.88
CA TRP A 95 18.46 4.46 3.30
C TRP A 95 19.96 4.28 3.54
N ASN A 96 20.54 5.10 4.42
CA ASN A 96 21.98 5.11 4.67
C ASN A 96 22.30 4.96 6.17
N PRO A 97 22.98 3.88 6.60
CA PRO A 97 23.29 3.61 8.00
C PRO A 97 24.26 4.62 8.63
N GLU A 98 24.98 5.42 7.83
CA GLU A 98 25.87 6.47 8.34
C GLU A 98 25.11 7.70 8.84
N PHE A 99 23.89 7.92 8.34
CA PHE A 99 23.11 9.14 8.61
C PHE A 99 21.72 8.87 9.18
N GLN A 100 21.21 7.65 9.04
CA GLN A 100 19.85 7.29 9.42
C GLN A 100 19.85 6.11 10.38
N ARG A 101 18.93 6.17 11.34
CA ARG A 101 18.72 5.09 12.29
C ARG A 101 17.98 3.92 11.65
N THR A 102 18.26 2.72 12.14
CA THR A 102 17.64 1.46 11.71
C THR A 102 16.12 1.46 11.94
N ILE A 103 15.61 2.22 12.92
CA ILE A 103 14.16 2.37 13.12
C ILE A 103 13.43 2.96 11.90
N VAL A 104 14.10 3.81 11.13
CA VAL A 104 13.53 4.36 9.88
C VAL A 104 13.36 3.24 8.86
N LEU A 105 14.38 2.41 8.69
CA LEU A 105 14.35 1.25 7.79
C LEU A 105 13.31 0.21 8.23
N LEU A 106 13.24 -0.10 9.53
CA LEU A 106 12.24 -1.01 10.09
C LEU A 106 10.81 -0.55 9.76
N ASN A 107 10.53 0.74 9.96
CA ASN A 107 9.21 1.29 9.66
C ASN A 107 8.86 1.16 8.17
N LEU A 108 9.82 1.46 7.27
CA LEU A 108 9.63 1.28 5.83
C LEU A 108 9.39 -0.19 5.44
N LEU A 109 10.15 -1.12 6.01
CA LEU A 109 9.99 -2.55 5.75
C LEU A 109 8.64 -3.07 6.27
N ASN A 110 8.18 -2.59 7.43
CA ASN A 110 6.87 -2.96 7.96
C ASN A 110 5.73 -2.40 7.10
N GLU A 111 5.84 -1.14 6.66
CA GLU A 111 4.87 -0.52 5.74
C GLU A 111 4.81 -1.29 4.41
N LEU A 112 5.98 -1.59 3.82
CA LEU A 112 6.07 -2.38 2.60
C LEU A 112 5.50 -3.78 2.78
N THR A 113 5.82 -4.46 3.88
CA THR A 113 5.29 -5.80 4.18
C THR A 113 3.77 -5.79 4.30
N GLY A 114 3.19 -4.77 4.94
CA GLY A 114 1.74 -4.61 5.02
C GLY A 114 1.09 -4.46 3.65
N ILE A 115 1.69 -3.68 2.74
CA ILE A 115 1.13 -3.53 1.39
C ILE A 115 1.35 -4.80 0.56
N LEU A 116 2.54 -5.40 0.59
CA LEU A 116 2.83 -6.58 -0.21
C LEU A 116 2.04 -7.79 0.26
N CYS A 117 2.13 -8.16 1.54
CA CYS A 117 1.54 -9.38 2.07
C CYS A 117 0.05 -9.23 2.34
N ASP A 118 -0.37 -8.16 3.02
CA ASP A 118 -1.75 -8.06 3.49
C ASP A 118 -2.70 -7.57 2.41
N THR A 119 -2.18 -6.82 1.44
CA THR A 119 -2.96 -6.17 0.37
C THR A 119 -2.78 -6.85 -1.00
N LEU A 120 -1.54 -6.98 -1.48
CA LEU A 120 -1.27 -7.48 -2.85
C LEU A 120 -1.02 -9.00 -2.95
N ASP A 121 -0.84 -9.70 -1.83
CA ASP A 121 -0.42 -11.11 -1.77
C ASP A 121 0.89 -11.39 -2.52
N LEU A 122 1.84 -10.46 -2.35
CA LEU A 122 3.17 -10.47 -2.95
C LEU A 122 4.25 -10.71 -1.89
N LYS A 123 5.39 -11.26 -2.33
CA LYS A 123 6.53 -11.54 -1.45
C LYS A 123 7.53 -10.38 -1.42
N LEU A 124 8.00 -10.05 -0.22
CA LEU A 124 8.99 -8.99 0.03
C LEU A 124 10.32 -9.20 -0.71
N ASP A 125 10.78 -10.46 -0.81
CA ASP A 125 12.07 -10.83 -1.42
C ASP A 125 12.18 -10.48 -2.91
N LYS A 126 11.06 -10.24 -3.59
CA LYS A 126 11.03 -9.75 -4.97
C LYS A 126 11.35 -8.26 -5.10
N TYR A 127 11.22 -7.49 -4.01
CA TYR A 127 11.30 -6.04 -4.01
C TYR A 127 12.51 -5.51 -3.25
N VAL A 128 12.91 -6.20 -2.17
CA VAL A 128 14.04 -5.79 -1.35
C VAL A 128 14.97 -6.96 -1.13
N ASN A 129 16.23 -6.80 -1.53
CA ASN A 129 17.28 -7.74 -1.17
C ASN A 129 17.89 -7.33 0.18
N LEU A 130 17.39 -7.93 1.26
CA LEU A 130 17.85 -7.65 2.63
C LEU A 130 19.35 -7.88 2.82
N ARG A 131 19.97 -8.80 2.06
CA ARG A 131 21.42 -9.06 2.13
C ARG A 131 22.26 -8.01 1.44
N ALA A 132 21.65 -7.18 0.59
CA ALA A 132 22.31 -6.08 -0.10
C ALA A 132 22.09 -4.73 0.59
N LEU A 133 21.40 -4.71 1.74
CA LEU A 133 21.23 -3.50 2.52
C LEU A 133 22.60 -2.95 2.92
N PRO A 134 22.82 -1.62 2.83
CA PRO A 134 24.08 -1.03 3.23
C PRO A 134 24.29 -1.25 4.72
N VAL A 135 25.52 -1.55 5.11
CA VAL A 135 25.94 -1.70 6.52
C VAL A 135 27.01 -0.66 6.77
N ARG A 136 26.97 -0.01 7.94
CA ARG A 136 28.05 0.87 8.37
C ARG A 136 29.37 0.11 8.40
N GLU A 137 30.42 0.68 7.82
CA GLU A 137 31.70 -0.03 7.63
C GLU A 137 32.27 -0.55 8.96
N PHE A 138 32.09 0.22 10.05
CA PHE A 138 32.51 -0.18 11.40
C PHE A 138 31.83 -1.46 11.93
N HIS A 139 30.61 -1.76 11.48
CA HIS A 139 29.85 -2.94 11.91
C HIS A 139 29.87 -4.08 10.88
N LYS A 140 30.43 -3.86 9.69
CA LYS A 140 30.39 -4.79 8.57
C LYS A 140 30.95 -6.17 8.90
N GLU A 141 32.14 -6.22 9.50
CA GLU A 141 32.77 -7.49 9.91
C GLU A 141 31.89 -8.28 10.89
N ALA A 142 31.25 -7.59 11.84
CA ALA A 142 30.35 -8.23 12.80
C ALA A 142 29.08 -8.77 12.13
N VAL A 143 28.46 -7.97 11.26
CA VAL A 143 27.27 -8.39 10.50
C VAL A 143 27.60 -9.60 9.62
N GLU A 144 28.70 -9.56 8.86
CA GLU A 144 29.14 -10.67 8.02
C GLU A 144 29.38 -11.94 8.86
N LYS A 145 30.10 -11.82 9.99
CA LYS A 145 30.39 -12.93 10.90
C LYS A 145 29.12 -13.64 11.38
N TYR A 146 28.11 -12.90 11.85
CA TYR A 146 26.92 -13.50 12.45
C TYR A 146 25.81 -13.81 11.47
N SER A 147 25.77 -13.21 10.27
CA SER A 147 24.69 -13.37 9.29
C SER A 147 24.35 -14.81 8.92
N SER A 148 25.31 -15.73 9.05
CA SER A 148 25.13 -17.16 8.76
C SER A 148 24.39 -17.93 9.88
N THR A 149 24.49 -17.46 11.12
CA THR A 149 23.94 -18.12 12.32
C THR A 149 22.82 -17.33 12.98
N TYR A 150 22.73 -16.03 12.68
CA TYR A 150 21.75 -15.10 13.21
C TYR A 150 21.27 -14.19 12.07
N PRO A 151 19.96 -14.00 11.87
CA PRO A 151 19.44 -13.22 10.74
C PRO A 151 19.62 -11.72 10.99
N ILE A 152 20.86 -11.26 10.98
CA ILE A 152 21.25 -9.86 11.03
C ILE A 152 21.44 -9.34 9.61
N TRP A 153 20.77 -8.22 9.29
CA TRP A 153 20.73 -7.68 7.93
C TRP A 153 21.57 -6.43 7.76
N THR A 154 21.53 -5.52 8.74
CA THR A 154 22.31 -4.29 8.76
C THR A 154 22.37 -3.69 10.16
N CYS A 155 23.26 -2.73 10.39
CA CYS A 155 23.32 -1.92 11.61
C CYS A 155 23.59 -0.46 11.25
N ASP A 156 22.97 0.45 12.00
CA ASP A 156 23.19 1.90 11.91
C ASP A 156 24.41 2.37 12.70
N PHE A 157 24.62 3.69 12.72
CA PHE A 157 25.71 4.34 13.43
C PHE A 157 25.67 4.24 14.96
N GLU A 158 24.54 3.88 15.56
CA GLU A 158 24.40 3.67 17.01
C GLU A 158 24.61 2.18 17.37
N GLY A 159 24.88 1.32 16.39
CA GLY A 159 24.97 -0.12 16.58
C GLY A 159 23.61 -0.79 16.75
N SER A 160 22.52 -0.13 16.36
CA SER A 160 21.18 -0.74 16.32
C SER A 160 21.04 -1.55 15.06
N CYS A 161 20.85 -2.86 15.18
CA CYS A 161 20.83 -3.79 14.05
C CYS A 161 19.43 -4.25 13.71
N LEU A 162 19.14 -4.30 12.41
CA LEU A 162 17.93 -4.91 11.88
C LEU A 162 18.14 -6.42 11.89
N VAL A 163 17.25 -7.13 12.57
CA VAL A 163 17.32 -8.59 12.73
C VAL A 163 15.98 -9.25 12.47
N GLY A 164 15.99 -10.56 12.24
CA GLY A 164 14.80 -11.41 12.20
C GLY A 164 14.51 -12.01 10.82
N ALA A 165 14.04 -13.26 10.80
CA ALA A 165 13.68 -13.97 9.58
C ALA A 165 12.17 -13.87 9.26
N ASP A 166 11.32 -14.02 10.28
CA ASP A 166 9.86 -14.00 10.15
C ASP A 166 9.26 -12.62 10.47
N LYS A 167 9.86 -11.92 11.44
CA LYS A 167 9.45 -10.59 11.87
C LYS A 167 10.68 -9.75 12.12
N PHE A 168 10.68 -8.54 11.57
CA PHE A 168 11.78 -7.60 11.76
C PHE A 168 11.74 -6.97 13.15
N GLU A 169 12.91 -6.97 13.79
CA GLU A 169 13.12 -6.37 15.10
C GLU A 169 14.45 -5.60 15.11
N ILE A 170 14.67 -4.81 16.16
CA ILE A 170 15.91 -4.08 16.37
C ILE A 170 16.59 -4.59 17.62
N GLU A 171 17.86 -4.97 17.47
CA GLU A 171 18.71 -5.39 18.57
C GLU A 171 20.06 -4.67 18.54
N PRO A 172 20.63 -4.30 19.71
CA PRO A 172 21.98 -3.73 19.76
C PRO A 172 23.05 -4.76 19.35
N ILE A 173 24.03 -4.35 18.56
CA ILE A 173 25.13 -5.21 18.11
C ILE A 173 25.91 -5.82 19.27
N ASP A 174 26.09 -5.09 20.37
CA ASP A 174 26.82 -5.58 21.55
C ASP A 174 26.06 -6.70 22.26
N SER A 175 24.72 -6.65 22.25
CA SER A 175 23.88 -7.72 22.79
C SER A 175 24.02 -8.99 21.95
N ILE A 176 24.14 -8.84 20.62
CA ILE A 176 24.37 -9.94 19.70
C ILE A 176 25.76 -10.54 19.94
N ARG A 177 26.81 -9.71 20.00
CA ARG A 177 28.20 -10.14 20.27
C ARG A 177 28.33 -10.92 21.57
N HIS A 178 27.76 -10.38 22.65
CA HIS A 178 27.77 -11.02 23.96
C HIS A 178 27.10 -12.40 23.94
N ARG A 179 25.97 -12.53 23.20
CA ARG A 179 25.27 -13.82 23.03
C ARG A 179 26.14 -14.88 22.35
N PHE A 180 27.07 -14.48 21.49
CA PHE A 180 27.99 -15.37 20.77
C PHE A 180 29.38 -15.46 21.42
N GLY A 181 29.59 -14.87 22.60
CA GLY A 181 30.83 -14.98 23.37
C GLY A 181 31.99 -14.13 22.82
N ASP A 182 31.68 -13.10 22.03
CA ASP A 182 32.66 -12.10 21.61
C ASP A 182 32.56 -10.90 22.55
N GLU A 183 33.62 -10.66 23.34
CA GLU A 183 33.82 -9.47 24.19
C GLU A 183 34.62 -8.40 23.44
#